data_AF-A0AAN4L816-F1
#
_entry.id   AF-A0AAN4L816-F1
#
_cell.length_a   1.000
_cell.length_b   1.000
_cell.length_c   1.000
_cell.angle_alpha   90.00
_cell.angle_beta   90.00
_cell.angle_gamma   90.00
#
_symmetry.space_group_name_H-M   'P 1'
#
loop_
_entity.id
_entity.type
_entity.pdbx_description
1 polymer ?
#
loop_
_entity_poly.entity_id
_entity_poly.type
_entity_poly.pdbx_seq_one_letter_code
_entity_poly.pdbx_strand_id
1 'polypeptide(L)' 'MTKFSSDEKIQAVMRYEKGSESLKSIAKSSGLHDSVFLNWIRQYEHHREKAFYKGLYIISYTD' A
#
# COMPACT_ATOMS: atom_id res chain seq x y z
N MET A 1 1.26 -12.51 -12.43
CA MET A 1 0.94 -11.84 -11.15
C MET A 1 1.84 -10.62 -11.03
N THR A 2 1.37 -9.45 -11.43
CA THR A 2 2.15 -8.21 -11.33
C THR A 2 2.28 -7.87 -9.84
N LYS A 3 3.49 -8.00 -9.30
CA LYS A 3 3.78 -7.61 -7.92
C LYS A 3 3.75 -6.08 -7.87
N PHE A 4 2.74 -5.50 -7.23
CA PHE A 4 2.76 -4.08 -6.88
C PHE A 4 3.98 -3.79 -6.02
N SER A 5 4.79 -2.83 -6.45
CA SER A 5 5.92 -2.30 -5.71
C SER A 5 5.46 -1.62 -4.41
N SER A 6 6.37 -1.46 -3.44
CA SER A 6 6.06 -0.74 -2.20
C SER A 6 5.64 0.70 -2.47
N ASP A 7 6.23 1.35 -3.48
CA ASP A 7 5.92 2.74 -3.84
C ASP A 7 4.49 2.88 -4.36
N GLU A 8 4.07 1.99 -5.27
CA GLU A 8 2.68 1.97 -5.78
C GLU A 8 1.66 1.77 -4.66
N LYS A 9 1.97 0.90 -3.68
CA LYS A 9 1.12 0.68 -2.51
C LYS A 9 1.02 1.93 -1.63
N ILE A 10 2.15 2.59 -1.36
CA ILE A 10 2.20 3.82 -0.56
C ILE A 10 1.40 4.92 -1.25
N GLN A 11 1.61 5.14 -2.56
CA GLN A 11 0.88 6.15 -3.31
C GLN A 11 -0.62 5.92 -3.31
N ALA A 12 -1.07 4.68 -3.46
CA ALA A 12 -2.49 4.34 -3.40
C ALA A 12 -3.09 4.64 -2.02
N VAL A 13 -2.41 4.25 -0.93
CA VAL A 13 -2.88 4.54 0.44
C VAL A 13 -2.85 6.04 0.76
N MET A 14 -1.86 6.78 0.28
CA MET A 14 -1.80 8.24 0.46
C MET A 14 -2.98 8.96 -0.23
N ARG A 15 -3.41 8.49 -1.41
CA ARG A 15 -4.60 9.04 -2.10
C ARG A 15 -5.89 8.79 -1.32
N TYR A 16 -5.98 7.66 -0.63
CA TYR A 16 -7.09 7.34 0.28
C TYR A 16 -7.07 8.24 1.52
N GLU A 17 -5.90 8.37 2.18
CA GLU A 17 -5.72 9.22 3.38
C GLU A 17 -6.02 10.70 3.11
N LYS A 18 -5.66 11.21 1.92
CA LYS A 18 -5.97 12.58 1.50
C LYS A 18 -7.48 12.82 1.32
N GLY A 19 -8.29 11.77 1.27
CA GLY A 19 -9.72 11.85 0.99
C GLY A 19 -10.05 12.26 -0.45
N SER A 20 -9.06 12.26 -1.35
CA SER A 20 -9.25 12.66 -2.76
C SER A 20 -10.02 11.61 -3.58
N GLU A 21 -9.91 10.33 -3.19
CA GLU A 21 -10.56 9.22 -3.88
C GLU A 21 -11.07 8.20 -2.85
N SER A 22 -12.18 7.54 -3.14
CA SER A 22 -12.72 6.47 -2.29
C SER A 22 -11.91 5.18 -2.42
N LEU A 23 -11.97 4.31 -1.40
CA LEU A 23 -11.35 2.97 -1.43
C LEU A 23 -11.68 2.21 -2.71
N LYS A 24 -12.96 2.22 -3.10
CA LYS A 24 -13.46 1.52 -4.29
C LYS A 24 -12.97 2.15 -5.59
N SER A 25 -12.84 3.47 -5.64
CA SER A 25 -12.29 4.19 -6.80
C SER A 25 -10.82 3.83 -7.02
N ILE A 26 -10.03 3.82 -5.96
CA ILE A 26 -8.59 3.52 -6.00
C ILE A 26 -8.35 2.04 -6.32
N ALA A 27 -9.11 1.13 -5.71
CA ALA A 27 -9.02 -0.29 -6.02
C ALA A 27 -9.34 -0.56 -7.49
N LYS A 28 -10.44 0.03 -8.01
CA LYS A 28 -10.83 -0.11 -9.41
C LYS A 28 -9.80 0.47 -10.38
N SER A 29 -9.25 1.66 -10.10
CA SER A 29 -8.23 2.28 -10.96
C SER A 29 -6.92 1.51 -10.96
N SER A 30 -6.61 0.82 -9.86
CA SER A 30 -5.43 -0.04 -9.73
C SER A 30 -5.66 -1.47 -10.25
N GLY A 31 -6.87 -1.80 -10.72
CA GLY A 31 -7.23 -3.17 -11.11
C GLY A 31 -7.26 -4.18 -9.96
N LEU A 32 -7.42 -3.68 -8.73
CA LEU A 32 -7.45 -4.45 -7.49
C LEU A 32 -8.89 -4.72 -7.05
N HIS A 33 -9.06 -5.81 -6.32
CA HIS A 33 -10.27 -6.01 -5.53
C HIS A 33 -10.23 -5.13 -4.27
N ASP A 34 -11.39 -4.59 -3.87
CA ASP A 34 -11.54 -3.71 -2.71
C ASP A 34 -10.92 -4.30 -1.43
N SER A 35 -11.04 -5.62 -1.23
CA SER A 35 -10.47 -6.32 -0.07
C SER A 35 -8.94 -6.31 -0.02
N VAL A 36 -8.27 -6.33 -1.18
CA VAL A 36 -6.81 -6.28 -1.26
C VAL A 36 -6.33 -4.89 -0.85
N PHE A 37 -7.00 -3.85 -1.35
CA PHE A 37 -6.67 -2.48 -1.02
C PHE A 37 -6.99 -2.15 0.45
N LEU A 38 -8.10 -2.65 0.99
CA LEU A 38 -8.42 -2.55 2.41
C LEU A 38 -7.33 -3.17 3.30
N ASN A 39 -6.74 -4.29 2.88
CA ASN A 39 -5.64 -4.91 3.61
C ASN A 39 -4.36 -4.05 3.61
N TRP A 40 -4.12 -3.27 2.55
CA TRP A 40 -2.99 -2.33 2.51
C TRP A 40 -3.22 -1.15 3.44
N ILE A 41 -4.44 -0.62 3.49
CA ILE A 41 -4.82 0.44 4.42
C ILE A 41 -4.62 -0.03 5.86
N ARG A 42 -5.12 -1.22 6.24
CA ARG A 42 -4.93 -1.77 7.59
C ARG A 42 -3.47 -1.97 7.97
N GLN A 43 -2.65 -2.44 7.03
CA GLN A 43 -1.20 -2.57 7.24
C GLN A 43 -0.55 -1.20 7.50
N TYR A 44 -0.96 -0.19 6.73
CA TYR A 44 -0.51 1.19 6.90
C TYR A 44 -1.05 1.84 8.19
N GLU A 45 -2.27 1.60 8.63
CA GLU A 45 -2.78 2.14 9.90
C GLU A 45 -1.95 1.63 11.09
N HIS A 46 -1.57 0.35 11.08
CA HIS A 46 -0.79 -0.24 12.17
C HIS A 46 0.67 0.16 12.20
N HIS A 47 1.33 0.33 11.05
CA HIS A 47 2.77 0.57 11.00
C HIS A 47 3.17 1.85 10.24
N ARG A 48 2.19 2.63 9.78
CA ARG A 48 2.36 3.78 8.87
C ARG A 48 3.24 3.39 7.69
N GLU A 49 4.09 4.28 7.22
CA GLU A 49 5.00 4.03 6.10
C GLU A 49 5.91 2.81 6.36
N LYS A 50 6.25 2.52 7.62
CA LYS A 50 7.09 1.36 8.00
C LYS A 50 6.44 0.02 7.63
N ALA A 51 5.12 -0.04 7.41
CA ALA A 51 4.43 -1.23 6.92
C ALA A 51 4.99 -1.73 5.58
N PHE A 52 5.35 -0.79 4.71
CA PHE A 52 5.75 -1.06 3.33
C PHE A 52 7.27 -1.22 3.16
N TYR A 53 8.05 -0.73 4.13
CA TYR A 53 9.51 -0.83 4.17
C TYR A 53 10.04 -1.97 5.04
N LYS A 54 9.20 -2.67 5.82
CA LYS A 54 9.67 -3.77 6.70
C LYS A 54 10.28 -4.94 5.92
N GLY A 55 9.96 -5.10 4.63
CA GLY A 55 10.63 -6.04 3.74
C GLY A 55 11.98 -5.54 3.17
N LEU A 56 12.21 -4.23 3.14
CA LEU A 56 13.44 -3.60 2.62
C LEU A 56 14.52 -3.45 3.70
N TYR A 57 14.12 -3.22 4.96
CA TYR A 57 15.05 -3.14 6.10
C TYR A 57 15.75 -4.46 6.43
N ILE A 58 15.24 -5.61 6.00
CA ILE A 58 15.91 -6.91 6.26
C ILE A 58 17.03 -7.15 5.24
N ILE A 59 16.94 -6.56 4.05
CA ILE A 59 17.90 -6.77 2.95
C ILE A 59 19.05 -5.75 2.94
N SER A 60 18.88 -4.59 3.58
CA SER A 60 19.91 -3.53 3.63
C SER A 60 20.86 -3.61 4.83
N TYR A 61 20.68 -4.61 5.72
CA TYR A 61 21.57 -4.89 6.86
C TYR A 61 22.31 -6.23 6.71
N THR A 62 22.29 -6.81 5.50
CA THR A 62 23.06 -8.02 5.16
C THR A 62 23.76 -7.80 3.82
N ASP A 63 24.76 -6.92 3.80
CA ASP A 63 26.12 -7.08 3.25
C ASP A 63 26.92 -5.79 3.50
#